data_AF-A0A962CK86-F1
#
_entry.id   AF-A0A962CK86-F1
#
_cell.length_a   1.000
_cell.length_b   1.000
_cell.length_c   1.000
_cell.angle_alpha   90.00
_cell.angle_beta   90.00
_cell.angle_gamma   90.00
#
_symmetry.space_group_name_H-M   'P 1'
#
loop_
_entity.id
_entity.type
_entity.pdbx_description
1 polymer ?
#
loop_
_entity_poly.entity_id
_entity_poly.type
_entity_poly.pdbx_seq_one_letter_code
_entity_poly.pdbx_strand_id
1 'polypeptide(L)'
;LKVMQRRLLMITHVGGALALAFGIALMAWWLRHAPAMLTSGLWFHLKLLLVACLVGYHAMLVVMVRRFAADRNTRSSRWLRLFNEIPALLLIAIVVLVVVKPF
;
A
#
# COMPACT_ATOMS: atom_id res chain seq x y z
N LEU A 1 19.23 9.35 16.46
CA LEU A 1 18.85 8.25 15.53
C LEU A 1 17.50 7.60 15.89
N LYS A 2 17.31 7.03 17.10
CA LYS A 2 16.04 6.38 17.52
C LYS A 2 14.79 7.29 17.48
N VAL A 3 14.93 8.58 17.83
CA VAL A 3 13.81 9.55 17.80
C VAL A 3 13.34 9.85 16.37
N MET A 4 14.26 9.90 15.41
CA MET A 4 13.96 10.22 14.01
C MET A 4 13.25 9.07 13.30
N GLN A 5 13.66 7.82 13.55
CA GLN A 5 12.95 6.62 13.05
C GLN A 5 11.52 6.54 13.58
N ARG A 6 11.31 6.88 14.86
CA ARG A 6 9.97 6.88 15.47
C ARG A 6 9.05 7.93 14.84
N ARG A 7 9.56 9.14 14.57
CA ARG A 7 8.83 10.21 13.88
C ARG A 7 8.48 9.83 12.44
N LEU A 8 9.44 9.25 11.70
CA LEU A 8 9.22 8.81 10.33
C LEU A 8 8.10 7.77 10.26
N LEU A 9 8.13 6.74 11.12
CA LEU A 9 7.06 5.74 11.20
C LEU A 9 5.71 6.36 11.57
N MET A 10 5.67 7.31 12.52
CA MET A 10 4.44 7.98 12.92
C MET A 10 3.80 8.72 11.74
N ILE A 11 4.57 9.48 10.97
CA ILE A 11 4.08 10.21 9.80
C ILE A 11 3.56 9.24 8.74
N THR A 12 4.28 8.14 8.50
CA THR A 12 3.87 7.14 7.50
C THR A 12 2.59 6.42 7.91
N HIS A 13 2.43 6.10 9.20
CA HIS A 13 1.22 5.49 9.75
C HIS A 13 0.02 6.43 9.73
N VAL A 14 0.21 7.70 10.10
CA VAL A 14 -0.85 8.72 10.07
C VAL A 14 -1.29 8.98 8.63
N GLY A 15 -0.34 9.15 7.71
CA GLY A 15 -0.63 9.32 6.28
C GLY A 15 -1.34 8.11 5.67
N GLY A 16 -0.88 6.89 5.98
CA GLY A 16 -1.52 5.66 5.54
C GLY A 16 -2.92 5.46 6.11
N ALA A 17 -3.11 5.77 7.40
CA ALA A 17 -4.42 5.69 8.06
C ALA A 17 -5.41 6.70 7.48
N LEU A 18 -4.97 7.94 7.23
CA LEU A 18 -5.77 8.97 6.56
C LEU A 18 -6.14 8.54 5.14
N ALA A 19 -5.18 8.03 4.35
CA ALA A 19 -5.44 7.55 3.00
C ALA A 19 -6.46 6.40 2.98
N LEU A 20 -6.36 5.46 3.93
CA LEU A 20 -7.34 4.39 4.11
C LEU A 20 -8.71 4.93 4.52
N ALA A 21 -8.78 5.84 5.49
CA ALA A 21 -10.02 6.43 5.96
C ALA A 21 -10.74 7.19 4.84
N PHE A 22 -10.02 8.06 4.10
CA PHE A 22 -10.57 8.76 2.93
C PHE A 22 -10.97 7.78 1.82
N GLY A 23 -10.18 6.74 1.57
CA GLY A 23 -10.51 5.69 0.60
C GLY A 23 -11.79 4.95 0.93
N ILE A 24 -11.97 4.53 2.19
CA ILE A 24 -13.18 3.85 2.67
C ILE A 24 -14.38 4.80 2.66
N ALA A 25 -14.20 6.05 3.08
CA ALA A 25 -15.26 7.06 3.06
C ALA A 25 -15.76 7.32 1.64
N LEU A 26 -14.85 7.45 0.67
CA LEU A 26 -15.18 7.60 -0.75
C LEU A 26 -15.91 6.36 -1.28
N MET A 27 -15.47 5.16 -0.88
CA MET A 27 -16.12 3.89 -1.22
C MET A 27 -17.57 3.85 -0.74
N ALA A 28 -17.81 4.22 0.53
CA ALA A 28 -19.13 4.23 1.15
C ALA A 28 -20.04 5.33 0.58
N TRP A 29 -19.46 6.45 0.15
CA TRP A 29 -20.18 7.49 -0.58
C TRP A 29 -20.61 7.01 -1.97
N TRP A 30 -19.70 6.37 -2.70
CA TRP A 30 -19.98 5.91 -4.06
C TRP A 30 -20.98 4.76 -4.09
N LEU A 31 -20.94 3.85 -3.11
CA LEU A 31 -21.92 2.78 -2.95
C LEU A 31 -23.36 3.31 -2.77
N ARG A 32 -23.52 4.48 -2.15
CA ARG A 32 -24.84 5.11 -1.94
C ARG A 32 -25.33 5.90 -3.16
N HIS A 33 -24.44 6.51 -3.93
CA HIS A 33 -24.83 7.44 -5.01
C HIS A 33 -24.68 6.87 -6.43
N ALA A 34 -23.80 5.88 -6.65
CA ALA A 34 -23.64 5.24 -7.95
C ALA A 34 -23.14 3.79 -7.80
N PRO A 35 -23.98 2.88 -7.27
CA PRO A 35 -23.59 1.48 -7.02
C PRO A 35 -23.19 0.74 -8.31
N ALA A 36 -23.74 1.14 -9.46
CA ALA A 36 -23.42 0.55 -10.76
C ALA A 36 -21.93 0.70 -11.12
N MET A 37 -21.27 1.80 -10.75
CA MET A 37 -19.84 1.99 -11.06
C MET A 37 -18.91 1.07 -10.25
N LEU A 38 -19.35 0.56 -9.09
CA LEU A 38 -18.59 -0.43 -8.32
C LEU A 38 -18.68 -1.84 -8.91
N THR A 39 -19.81 -2.18 -9.55
CA THR A 39 -20.08 -3.53 -10.08
C THR A 39 -19.79 -3.68 -11.57
N SER A 40 -19.80 -2.60 -12.36
CA SER A 40 -19.78 -2.69 -13.83
C SER A 40 -18.40 -2.64 -14.49
N GLY A 41 -17.29 -2.62 -13.73
CA GLY A 41 -15.95 -2.41 -14.32
C GLY A 41 -14.85 -3.26 -13.70
N LEU A 42 -14.13 -4.00 -14.57
CA LEU A 42 -12.89 -4.69 -14.19
C LEU A 42 -11.80 -3.70 -13.70
N TRP A 43 -11.85 -2.44 -14.18
CA TRP A 43 -11.00 -1.33 -13.74
C TRP A 43 -11.08 -1.06 -12.23
N PHE A 44 -12.29 -1.08 -11.66
CA PHE A 44 -12.49 -0.82 -10.24
C PHE A 44 -11.90 -1.94 -9.36
N HIS A 45 -12.10 -3.19 -9.77
CA HIS A 45 -11.52 -4.36 -9.09
C HIS A 45 -9.99 -4.37 -9.15
N LEU A 46 -9.40 -4.04 -10.30
CA LEU A 46 -7.95 -3.90 -10.47
C LEU A 46 -7.36 -2.80 -9.57
N LYS A 47 -8.05 -1.66 -9.45
CA LYS A 47 -7.65 -0.57 -8.57
C LYS A 47 -7.69 -0.98 -7.10
N LEU A 48 -8.73 -1.71 -6.68
CA LEU A 48 -8.88 -2.25 -5.34
C LEU A 48 -7.81 -3.29 -5.01
N LEU A 49 -7.48 -4.17 -5.95
CA LEU A 49 -6.39 -5.16 -5.83
C LEU A 49 -5.05 -4.44 -5.57
N LEU A 50 -4.75 -3.38 -6.32
CA LEU A 50 -3.52 -2.60 -6.13
C LEU A 50 -3.45 -1.94 -4.76
N VAL A 51 -4.55 -1.34 -4.29
CA VAL A 51 -4.60 -0.76 -2.93
C VAL A 51 -4.38 -1.86 -1.90
N ALA A 52 -5.01 -3.02 -2.05
CA ALA A 52 -4.81 -4.16 -1.15
C ALA A 52 -3.34 -4.63 -1.13
N CYS A 53 -2.70 -4.74 -2.30
CA CYS A 53 -1.28 -5.08 -2.40
C CYS A 53 -0.39 -4.02 -1.70
N LEU A 54 -0.69 -2.73 -1.87
CA LEU A 54 0.06 -1.65 -1.23
C LEU A 54 -0.09 -1.68 0.30
N VAL A 55 -1.30 -1.93 0.81
CA VAL A 55 -1.58 -2.05 2.25
C VAL A 55 -0.85 -3.26 2.83
N GLY A 56 -0.89 -4.40 2.14
CA GLY A 56 -0.14 -5.60 2.52
C GLY A 56 1.36 -5.32 2.58
N TYR A 57 1.91 -4.64 1.58
CA TYR A 57 3.31 -4.24 1.55
C TYR A 57 3.69 -3.34 2.73
N HIS A 58 2.87 -2.33 3.02
CA HIS A 58 3.10 -1.44 4.17
C HIS A 58 3.07 -2.21 5.50
N ALA A 59 2.13 -3.15 5.69
CA ALA A 59 2.08 -3.98 6.88
C ALA A 59 3.35 -4.84 7.04
N MET A 60 3.86 -5.41 5.95
CA MET A 60 5.10 -6.17 5.97
C MET A 60 6.32 -5.31 6.33
N LEU A 61 6.42 -4.09 5.78
CA LEU A 61 7.46 -3.13 6.15
C LEU A 61 7.45 -2.83 7.66
N VAL A 62 6.27 -2.62 8.24
CA VAL A 62 6.12 -2.34 9.67
C VAL A 62 6.59 -3.51 10.52
N VAL A 63 6.24 -4.75 10.15
CA VAL A 63 6.73 -5.97 10.82
C VAL A 63 8.24 -6.09 10.70
N MET A 64 8.80 -5.76 9.53
CA MET A 64 10.23 -5.86 9.25
C MET A 64 11.04 -4.83 10.04
N VAL A 65 10.56 -3.59 10.14
CA VAL A 65 11.15 -2.54 10.97
C VAL A 65 11.09 -2.92 12.45
N ARG A 66 9.97 -3.49 12.92
CA ARG A 66 9.85 -4.01 14.31
C ARG A 66 10.82 -5.16 14.59
N ARG A 67 11.03 -6.07 13.63
CA ARG A 67 11.99 -7.18 13.75
C ARG A 67 13.44 -6.72 13.71
N PHE A 68 13.77 -5.72 12.88
CA PHE A 68 15.06 -5.04 12.87
C PHE A 68 15.35 -4.34 14.19
N ALA A 69 14.38 -3.62 14.74
CA ALA A 69 14.51 -2.92 16.01
C ALA A 69 14.69 -3.87 17.22
N ALA A 70 14.36 -5.16 17.06
CA ALA A 70 14.51 -6.20 18.07
C ALA A 70 15.77 -7.06 17.86
N ASP A 71 16.70 -6.67 16.97
CA ASP A 71 17.92 -7.41 16.59
C ASP A 71 17.68 -8.88 16.18
N ARG A 72 16.44 -9.22 15.82
CA ARG A 72 16.02 -10.57 15.38
C ARG A 72 15.99 -10.71 13.86
N ASN A 73 16.78 -9.90 13.15
CA ASN A 73 16.77 -9.95 11.70
C ASN A 73 17.54 -11.17 11.18
N THR A 74 16.81 -12.24 10.87
CA THR A 74 17.34 -13.45 10.23
C THR A 74 17.34 -13.38 8.70
N ARG A 75 17.01 -12.22 8.11
CA ARG A 75 16.88 -12.06 6.66
C ARG A 75 18.17 -11.49 6.04
N SER A 76 18.67 -12.21 5.03
CA SER A 76 19.85 -11.84 4.23
C SER A 76 19.72 -10.45 3.58
N SER A 77 20.83 -9.73 3.47
CA SER A 77 20.96 -8.46 2.73
C SER A 77 20.44 -8.53 1.29
N ARG A 78 20.50 -9.70 0.63
CA ARG A 78 19.92 -9.89 -0.71
C ARG A 78 18.39 -9.86 -0.68
N TRP A 79 17.78 -10.47 0.33
CA TRP A 79 16.33 -10.49 0.49
C TRP A 79 15.78 -9.09 0.80
N LEU A 80 16.49 -8.33 1.62
CA LEU A 80 16.18 -6.94 1.93
C LEU A 80 16.20 -6.02 0.71
N ARG A 81 17.20 -6.18 -0.17
CA ARG A 81 17.29 -5.42 -1.43
C ARG A 81 16.13 -5.74 -2.37
N LEU A 82 15.84 -7.01 -2.58
CA LEU A 82 14.70 -7.44 -3.39
C LEU A 82 13.37 -6.91 -2.81
N PHE A 83 13.22 -6.91 -1.48
CA PHE A 83 12.02 -6.39 -0.83
C PHE A 83 11.85 -4.87 -1.01
N ASN A 84 12.96 -4.15 -1.18
CA ASN A 84 12.95 -2.71 -1.43
C ASN A 84 12.70 -2.37 -2.92
N GLU A 85 12.76 -3.36 -3.82
CA GLU A 85 12.39 -3.22 -5.24
C GLU A 85 10.91 -3.51 -5.50
N ILE A 86 10.21 -4.18 -4.56
CA ILE A 86 8.76 -4.41 -4.63
C ILE A 86 7.95 -3.11 -4.84
N PRO A 87 8.24 -1.96 -4.16
CA PRO A 87 7.59 -0.68 -4.44
C PRO A 87 7.74 -0.23 -5.89
N ALA A 88 8.92 -0.44 -6.48
CA ALA A 88 9.19 -0.05 -7.85
C ALA A 88 8.39 -0.93 -8.84
N LEU A 89 8.33 -2.24 -8.60
CA LEU A 89 7.46 -3.15 -9.34
C LEU A 89 5.97 -2.77 -9.20
N LEU A 90 5.53 -2.42 -7.99
CA LEU A 90 4.16 -1.96 -7.75
C LEU A 90 3.88 -0.66 -8.52
N LEU A 91 4.83 0.28 -8.51
CA LEU A 91 4.72 1.54 -9.24
C LEU A 91 4.58 1.29 -10.75
N ILE A 92 5.41 0.41 -11.32
CA ILE A 92 5.32 0.03 -12.73
C ILE A 92 3.95 -0.59 -13.03
N ALA A 93 3.47 -1.52 -12.20
CA ALA A 93 2.15 -2.14 -12.37
C ALA A 93 1.01 -1.10 -12.29
N ILE A 94 1.09 -0.15 -11.36
CA ILE A 94 0.12 0.96 -11.24
C ILE A 94 0.15 1.84 -12.49
N VAL A 95 1.33 2.22 -12.98
CA VAL A 95 1.48 3.05 -14.18
C VAL A 95 0.93 2.32 -15.41
N VAL A 96 1.27 1.04 -15.59
CA VAL A 96 0.73 0.21 -16.67
C VAL A 96 -0.80 0.15 -16.56
N LEU A 97 -1.36 -0.08 -15.37
CA LEU A 97 -2.83 -0.10 -15.20
C LEU A 97 -3.47 1.24 -15.58
N VAL A 98 -2.87 2.36 -15.18
CA VAL A 98 -3.39 3.71 -15.46
C VAL A 98 -3.26 4.08 -16.94
N VAL A 99 -2.16 3.68 -17.59
CA VAL A 99 -1.86 4.01 -19.00
C VAL A 99 -2.61 3.10 -19.96
N VAL A 100 -2.54 1.78 -19.75
CA VAL A 100 -3.24 0.80 -20.59
C VAL A 100 -4.74 0.92 -20.39
N LYS A 101 -5.17 1.35 -19.19
CA LYS A 101 -6.54 1.71 -18.85
C LYS A 101 -7.52 0.75 -19.53
N PRO A 102 -7.47 -0.55 -19.21
CA PRO A 102 -8.02 -1.57 -20.10
C PRO A 102 -9.53 -1.45 -20.39
N PHE A 103 -10.24 -0.48 -19.77
CA PHE A 103 -11.60 0.00 -20.07
C PHE A 103 -11.71 1.44 -19.56
#